data_AF-A0A974SL49-F1
#
_entry.id   AF-A0A974SL49-F1
#
_cell.length_a   1.000
_cell.length_b   1.000
_cell.length_c   1.000
_cell.angle_alpha   90.00
_cell.angle_beta   90.00
_cell.angle_gamma   90.00
#
_symmetry.space_group_name_H-M   'P 1'
#
loop_
_entity.id
_entity.type
_entity.pdbx_description
1 polymer ?
#
loop_
_entity_poly.entity_id
_entity_poly.type
_entity_poly.pdbx_seq_one_letter_code
_entity_poly.pdbx_strand_id
1 'polypeptide(L)'
;MQQQIGIAAITMTLGRLGQTAGLIPDHGYAAAEIEAMQVIQQHLEQHAPEAFSNGEARLPRLSALGIRACRHCGCTDAIGCPEGCTWIAEEVCSSCAGADKDART
;
A
#
# COMPACT_ATOMS: atom_id res chain seq x y z
N MET A 1 17.59 4.19 -11.93
CA MET A 1 16.17 3.79 -11.83
C MET A 1 15.94 2.64 -10.84
N GLN A 2 16.47 1.42 -11.05
CA GLN A 2 16.34 0.30 -10.09
C GLN A 2 16.89 0.60 -8.68
N GLN A 3 17.94 1.43 -8.59
CA GLN A 3 18.63 1.71 -7.32
C GLN A 3 17.79 2.54 -6.33
N GLN A 4 16.96 3.49 -6.79
CA GLN A 4 16.22 4.39 -5.87
C GLN A 4 15.03 3.69 -5.21
N ILE A 5 14.29 2.86 -5.96
CA ILE A 5 13.22 2.02 -5.41
C ILE A 5 13.79 1.01 -4.41
N GLY A 6 14.94 0.41 -4.73
CA GLY A 6 15.64 -0.49 -3.81
C GLY A 6 16.03 0.18 -2.49
N ILE A 7 16.52 1.42 -2.54
CA ILE A 7 16.91 2.19 -1.35
C ILE A 7 15.68 2.48 -0.46
N ALA A 8 14.57 2.95 -1.04
CA ALA A 8 13.34 3.23 -0.28
C ALA A 8 12.80 1.97 0.42
N ALA A 9 12.74 0.83 -0.30
CA ALA A 9 12.29 -0.44 0.25
C ALA A 9 13.20 -0.95 1.39
N ILE A 10 14.52 -0.81 1.25
CA ILE A 10 15.50 -1.18 2.28
C ILE A 10 15.34 -0.28 3.52
N THR A 11 15.21 1.03 3.33
CA THR A 11 15.03 2.02 4.41
C THR A 11 13.76 1.74 5.22
N MET A 12 12.63 1.46 4.57
CA MET A 12 11.39 1.06 5.26
C MET A 12 11.52 -0.28 6.00
N THR A 13 12.18 -1.27 5.38
CA THR A 13 12.36 -2.60 5.97
C THR A 13 13.21 -2.54 7.24
N LEU A 14 14.31 -1.78 7.21
CA LEU A 14 15.19 -1.57 8.36
C LEU A 14 14.48 -0.80 9.48
N GLY A 15 13.65 0.20 9.13
CA GLY A 15 12.83 0.91 10.10
C GLY A 15 11.85 0.01 10.85
N ARG A 16 11.15 -0.86 10.11
CA ARG A 16 10.18 -1.79 10.70
C ARG A 16 10.84 -2.84 11.59
N LEU A 17 12.01 -3.36 11.19
CA LEU A 17 12.78 -4.31 12.01
C LEU A 17 13.28 -3.67 13.33
N GLY A 18 13.70 -2.41 13.30
CA GLY A 18 14.11 -1.65 14.49
C GLY A 18 12.98 -1.48 15.51
N GLN A 19 11.75 -1.19 15.06
CA GLN A 19 10.56 -1.14 15.94
C GLN A 19 10.27 -2.48 16.60
N THR A 20 10.34 -3.58 15.83
CA THR A 20 10.15 -4.93 16.42
C THR A 20 11.22 -5.31 17.44
N ALA A 21 12.37 -4.63 17.42
CA ALA A 21 13.48 -4.83 18.35
C ALA A 21 13.46 -3.84 19.55
N GLY A 22 12.45 -2.96 19.67
CA GLY A 22 12.33 -2.02 20.80
C GLY A 22 13.33 -0.85 20.79
N LEU A 23 13.96 -0.58 19.65
CA LEU A 23 14.79 0.62 19.47
C LEU A 23 13.86 1.84 19.33
N ILE A 24 14.26 3.02 19.80
CA ILE A 24 13.48 4.29 19.69
C ILE A 24 14.16 5.25 18.70
N PRO A 25 13.72 5.29 17.43
CA PRO A 25 14.33 6.15 16.39
C PRO A 25 13.24 6.95 15.67
N ASP A 26 12.26 7.47 16.41
CA ASP A 26 10.99 7.99 15.86
C ASP A 26 11.18 9.09 14.81
N HIS A 27 12.16 9.99 14.97
CA HIS A 27 12.38 11.07 14.00
C HIS A 27 13.11 10.64 12.73
N GLY A 28 14.08 9.72 12.85
CA GLY A 28 14.84 9.23 11.70
C GLY A 28 13.99 8.35 10.78
N TYR A 29 13.12 7.53 11.37
CA TYR A 29 12.19 6.70 10.60
C TYR A 29 11.05 7.49 9.99
N ALA A 30 10.48 8.46 10.70
CA ALA A 30 9.46 9.33 10.12
C ALA A 30 10.01 10.09 8.91
N ALA A 31 11.25 10.63 9.01
CA ALA A 31 11.90 11.28 7.88
C ALA A 31 12.13 10.31 6.70
N ALA A 32 12.63 9.11 6.98
CA ALA A 32 12.83 8.04 6.00
C ALA A 32 11.53 7.60 5.30
N GLU A 33 10.43 7.48 6.05
CA GLU A 33 9.11 7.14 5.51
C GLU A 33 8.59 8.26 4.61
N ILE A 34 8.70 9.53 5.05
CA ILE A 34 8.30 10.70 4.25
C ILE A 34 9.10 10.77 2.94
N GLU A 35 10.42 10.62 3.01
CA GLU A 35 11.29 10.64 1.82
C GLU A 35 10.97 9.47 0.88
N ALA A 36 10.76 8.27 1.41
CA ALA A 36 10.38 7.10 0.62
C ALA A 36 9.05 7.32 -0.09
N MET A 37 8.03 7.84 0.62
CA MET A 37 6.72 8.15 0.05
C MET A 37 6.83 9.19 -1.08
N GLN A 38 7.61 10.26 -0.90
CA GLN A 38 7.82 11.28 -1.93
C GLN A 38 8.49 10.72 -3.18
N VAL A 39 9.53 9.90 -3.02
CA VAL A 39 10.24 9.26 -4.15
C VAL A 39 9.31 8.30 -4.89
N ILE A 40 8.54 7.48 -4.18
CA ILE A 40 7.58 6.57 -4.78
C ILE A 40 6.51 7.36 -5.54
N GLN A 41 5.94 8.40 -4.94
CA GLN A 41 4.93 9.24 -5.58
C GLN A 41 5.46 9.88 -6.86
N GLN A 42 6.62 10.54 -6.80
CA GLN A 42 7.25 11.16 -7.97
C GLN A 42 7.54 10.13 -9.07
N HIS A 43 7.99 8.93 -8.70
CA HIS A 43 8.27 7.86 -9.66
C HIS A 43 6.99 7.38 -10.36
N LEU A 44 5.91 7.15 -9.60
CA LEU A 44 4.63 6.76 -10.15
C LEU A 44 4.06 7.85 -11.06
N GLU A 45 4.13 9.13 -10.67
CA GLU A 45 3.67 10.26 -11.50
C GLU A 45 4.40 10.30 -12.85
N GLN A 46 5.70 10.00 -12.86
CA GLN A 46 6.53 10.03 -14.07
C GLN A 46 6.37 8.81 -14.97
N HIS A 47 6.20 7.62 -14.39
CA HIS A 47 6.33 6.36 -15.13
C HIS A 47 5.06 5.51 -15.18
N ALA A 48 4.09 5.77 -14.32
CA ALA A 48 2.82 5.06 -14.25
C ALA A 48 1.69 6.02 -13.81
N PRO A 49 1.41 7.09 -14.57
CA PRO A 49 0.37 8.06 -14.20
C PRO A 49 -1.03 7.41 -14.08
N GLU A 50 -1.27 6.29 -14.75
CA GLU A 50 -2.48 5.46 -14.62
C GLU A 50 -2.61 4.72 -13.27
N ALA A 51 -1.52 4.68 -12.50
CA ALA A 51 -1.54 4.23 -11.12
C ALA A 51 -2.28 5.21 -10.21
N PHE A 52 -2.66 6.40 -10.68
CA PHE A 52 -3.51 7.33 -9.94
C PHE A 52 -4.93 7.38 -10.50
N SER A 53 -5.92 7.60 -9.64
CA SER A 53 -7.32 7.83 -9.97
C SER A 53 -7.83 8.98 -9.12
N ASN A 54 -8.31 10.07 -9.75
CA ASN A 54 -8.76 11.29 -9.04
C ASN A 54 -7.73 11.89 -8.07
N GLY A 55 -6.44 11.73 -8.35
CA GLY A 55 -5.35 12.22 -7.49
C GLY A 55 -4.96 11.27 -6.36
N GLU A 56 -5.64 10.12 -6.22
CA GLU A 56 -5.30 9.09 -5.24
C GLU A 56 -4.54 7.94 -5.90
N ALA A 57 -3.51 7.40 -5.22
CA ALA A 57 -2.81 6.23 -5.69
C ALA A 57 -3.74 5.01 -5.65
N ARG A 58 -3.87 4.31 -6.78
CA ARG A 58 -4.48 2.99 -6.84
C ARG A 58 -3.60 2.03 -6.06
N LEU A 59 -4.25 1.24 -5.22
CA LEU A 59 -3.58 0.13 -4.55
C LEU A 59 -2.96 -0.79 -5.61
N PRO A 60 -1.71 -1.26 -5.40
CA PRO A 60 -1.11 -2.23 -6.29
C PRO A 60 -2.00 -3.47 -6.39
N ARG A 61 -2.11 -4.05 -7.59
CA ARG A 61 -2.81 -5.34 -7.77
C ARG A 61 -1.98 -6.47 -7.15
N LEU A 62 -2.11 -6.62 -5.84
CA LEU A 62 -1.39 -7.65 -5.07
C LEU A 62 -1.74 -9.08 -5.53
N SER A 63 -2.90 -9.27 -6.15
CA SER A 63 -3.29 -10.53 -6.79
C SER A 63 -2.36 -10.96 -7.92
N ALA A 64 -1.76 -10.02 -8.65
CA ALA A 64 -0.73 -10.32 -9.65
C ALA A 64 0.54 -10.92 -9.02
N LEU A 65 0.73 -10.73 -7.71
CA LEU A 65 1.81 -11.31 -6.91
C LEU A 65 1.37 -12.57 -6.15
N GLY A 66 0.17 -13.11 -6.44
CA GLY A 66 -0.40 -14.26 -5.74
C GLY A 66 -0.89 -13.96 -4.32
N ILE A 67 -0.98 -12.68 -3.94
CA ILE A 67 -1.49 -12.26 -2.63
C ILE A 67 -2.95 -11.87 -2.79
N ARG A 68 -3.85 -12.55 -2.08
CA ARG A 68 -5.27 -12.18 -2.06
C ARG A 68 -5.42 -10.86 -1.30
N ALA A 69 -5.88 -9.84 -2.01
CA ALA A 69 -6.11 -8.51 -1.47
C ALA A 69 -7.45 -7.94 -1.95
N CYS A 70 -8.12 -7.14 -1.10
CA CYS A 70 -9.30 -6.41 -1.54
C CYS A 70 -8.86 -5.29 -2.48
N ARG A 71 -9.40 -5.26 -3.71
CA ARG A 71 -9.04 -4.25 -4.71
C ARG A 71 -9.43 -2.81 -4.35
N HIS A 72 -10.25 -2.62 -3.32
CA HIS A 72 -10.74 -1.32 -2.89
C HIS A 72 -10.01 -0.77 -1.65
N CYS A 73 -9.85 -1.58 -0.60
CA CYS A 73 -9.21 -1.14 0.65
C CYS A 73 -7.84 -1.78 0.91
N GLY A 74 -7.44 -2.79 0.15
CA GLY A 74 -6.13 -3.42 0.25
C GLY A 74 -5.96 -4.40 1.42
N CYS A 75 -7.02 -4.69 2.19
CA CYS A 75 -6.95 -5.73 3.21
C CYS A 75 -6.57 -7.08 2.60
N THR A 76 -5.87 -7.91 3.37
CA THR A 76 -5.35 -9.22 2.95
C THR A 76 -5.77 -10.30 3.96
N ASP A 77 -5.45 -11.56 3.67
CA ASP A 77 -5.65 -12.65 4.64
C ASP A 77 -4.89 -12.44 5.96
N ALA A 78 -3.76 -11.71 5.93
CA ALA A 78 -2.93 -11.47 7.09
C ALA A 78 -3.28 -10.16 7.84
N ILE A 79 -3.85 -9.19 7.14
CA ILE A 79 -4.17 -7.85 7.67
C ILE A 79 -5.58 -7.48 7.20
N GLY A 80 -6.56 -7.70 8.08
CA GLY A 80 -7.96 -7.34 7.85
C GLY A 80 -8.23 -5.84 8.00
N CYS A 81 -9.43 -5.40 7.63
CA CYS A 81 -9.87 -4.03 7.89
C CYS A 81 -9.90 -3.72 9.40
N PRO A 82 -9.75 -2.44 9.80
CA PRO A 82 -9.78 -2.04 11.21
C PRO A 82 -11.03 -2.49 11.98
N GLU A 83 -12.20 -2.46 11.32
CA GLU A 83 -13.49 -2.89 11.85
C GLU A 83 -13.71 -4.41 11.79
N GLY A 84 -12.78 -5.15 11.16
CA GLY A 84 -12.93 -6.55 10.83
C GLY A 84 -13.75 -6.76 9.56
N CYS A 85 -13.28 -7.64 8.69
CA CYS A 85 -13.96 -7.96 7.43
C CYS A 85 -13.82 -9.44 7.08
N THR A 86 -14.67 -9.92 6.19
CA THR A 86 -14.57 -11.26 5.58
C THR A 86 -14.50 -11.14 4.07
N TRP A 87 -14.08 -12.20 3.39
CA TRP A 87 -14.09 -12.24 1.94
C TRP A 87 -15.48 -12.58 1.41
N ILE A 88 -15.98 -11.78 0.46
CA ILE A 88 -17.25 -12.03 -0.25
C ILE A 88 -17.04 -12.40 -1.72
N ALA A 89 -15.90 -12.03 -2.29
CA ALA A 89 -15.43 -12.47 -3.59
C ALA A 89 -13.90 -12.63 -3.57
N GLU A 90 -13.31 -13.03 -4.69
CA GLU A 90 -11.87 -13.29 -4.81
C GLU A 90 -11.01 -12.08 -4.39
N GLU A 91 -11.37 -10.88 -4.85
CA GLU A 91 -10.65 -9.63 -4.55
C GLU A 91 -11.54 -8.58 -3.86
N VAL A 92 -12.61 -9.00 -3.16
CA VAL A 92 -13.55 -8.08 -2.51
C VAL A 92 -13.89 -8.55 -1.10
N CYS A 93 -13.66 -7.68 -0.12
CA CYS A 93 -14.05 -7.91 1.27
C CYS A 93 -15.46 -7.37 1.56
N SER A 94 -16.06 -7.83 2.66
CA SER A 94 -17.40 -7.46 3.11
C SER A 94 -17.54 -5.96 3.36
N SER A 95 -16.49 -5.28 3.83
CA SER A 95 -16.50 -3.82 4.05
C SER A 95 -16.62 -3.03 2.74
N CYS A 96 -16.20 -3.62 1.62
CA CYS A 96 -16.22 -2.97 0.31
C CYS A 96 -17.32 -3.48 -0.62
N ALA A 97 -18.29 -4.25 -0.11
CA ALA A 97 -19.35 -4.89 -0.90
C ALA A 97 -20.17 -3.93 -1.79
N GLY A 98 -20.22 -2.64 -1.44
CA GLY A 98 -20.95 -1.61 -2.18
C GLY A 98 -20.13 -0.83 -3.21
N ALA A 99 -18.79 -0.88 -3.15
CA ALA A 99 -17.93 0.06 -3.88
C ALA A 99 -17.97 -0.11 -5.42
N ASP A 100 -18.39 -1.27 -5.93
CA ASP A 100 -18.57 -1.46 -7.37
C ASP A 100 -19.82 -0.78 -7.94
N LYS A 101 -20.82 -0.48 -7.11
CA LYS A 101 -22.11 0.05 -7.58
C LYS A 101 -22.01 1.51 -8.01
N ASP A 102 -21.07 2.25 -7.44
CA ASP A 102 -20.91 3.69 -7.69
C ASP A 102 -20.02 4.01 -8.91
N ALA A 103 -19.30 3.02 -9.45
CA ALA A 103 -18.46 3.19 -10.64
C ALA A 103 -19.25 3.18 -11.97
N ARG A 104 -20.57 2.99 -11.92
CA ARG A 104 -21.49 2.95 -13.07
C ARG A 104 -22.66 3.92 -12.86
N THR A 105 -22.37 5.19 -12.57
CA THR A 105 -23.35 6.29 -12.72
C THR A 105 -22.65 7.48 -13.36
#